data_AF-A0A5B7AWY0-F1
#
_entry.id   AF-A0A5B7AWY0-F1
#
_cell.length_a   1.000
_cell.length_b   1.000
_cell.length_c   1.000
_cell.angle_alpha   90.00
_cell.angle_beta   90.00
_cell.angle_gamma   90.00
#
_symmetry.space_group_name_H-M   'P 1'
#
loop_
_entity.id
_entity.type
_entity.pdbx_description
1 polymer ?
#
loop_
_entity_poly.entity_id
_entity_poly.type
_entity_poly.pdbx_seq_one_letter_code
_entity_poly.pdbx_strand_id
1 'polypeptide(L)'
;MNKLRDIFAQLGSSSMIELPQVAVVGSQNRGKSSVLEALVGRDFLPRGSDICTRQSLVLQLLQTKRKTDGTEEEYGEFLHLPGKRFYNFNDCRSELKNT
;
A
#
# COMPACT_ATOMS: atom_id res chain seq x y z
N MET A 1 8.07 -4.61 5.11
CA MET A 1 8.54 -4.82 3.73
C MET A 1 8.79 -6.29 3.46
N ASN A 2 8.25 -6.83 2.36
CA ASN A 2 8.42 -8.23 1.96
C ASN A 2 9.88 -8.52 1.61
N LYS A 3 10.66 -8.94 2.62
CA LYS A 3 12.12 -9.19 2.51
C LYS A 3 12.48 -10.04 1.29
N LEU A 4 11.65 -11.01 0.92
CA LEU A 4 11.87 -11.85 -0.26
C LEU A 4 11.85 -11.04 -1.56
N ARG A 5 10.87 -10.15 -1.77
CA ARG A 5 10.80 -9.32 -2.98
C ARG A 5 12.02 -8.42 -3.13
N ASP A 6 12.46 -7.79 -2.03
CA ASP A 6 13.60 -6.88 -2.03
C ASP A 6 14.92 -7.64 -2.31
N ILE A 7 15.06 -8.85 -1.75
CA ILE A 7 16.20 -9.74 -2.01
C ILE A 7 16.21 -10.20 -3.47
N PHE A 8 15.06 -10.55 -4.05
CA PHE A 8 15.00 -10.98 -5.46
C PHE A 8 15.20 -9.83 -6.46
N ALA A 9 14.74 -8.62 -6.15
CA ALA A 9 15.02 -7.43 -6.95
C ALA A 9 16.53 -7.10 -6.99
N GLN A 10 17.25 -7.36 -5.89
CA GLN A 10 18.69 -7.13 -5.79
C GLN A 10 19.55 -8.24 -6.42
N LEU A 11 19.06 -9.49 -6.47
CA LEU A 11 19.86 -10.64 -6.92
C LEU A 11 19.86 -10.87 -8.44
N GLY A 12 19.05 -10.17 -9.23
CA GLY A 12 19.05 -10.26 -10.71
C GLY A 12 18.87 -11.68 -11.28
N SER A 13 18.49 -12.65 -10.45
CA SER A 13 18.61 -14.08 -10.72
C SER A 13 17.23 -14.73 -10.83
N SER A 14 17.05 -15.36 -11.99
CA SER A 14 15.82 -15.88 -12.61
C SER A 14 15.08 -17.03 -11.90
N SER A 15 14.90 -17.00 -10.58
CA SER A 15 13.89 -17.84 -9.91
C SER A 15 12.69 -16.99 -9.54
N MET A 16 11.89 -16.72 -10.57
CA MET A 16 10.69 -15.90 -10.55
C MET A 16 9.62 -16.53 -9.66
N ILE A 17 9.71 -16.35 -8.34
CA ILE A 17 8.56 -16.56 -7.46
C ILE A 17 7.61 -15.40 -7.77
N GLU A 18 6.73 -15.60 -8.75
CA GLU A 18 5.63 -14.70 -9.05
C GLU A 18 4.66 -14.73 -7.86
N LEU A 19 4.94 -13.90 -6.86
CA LEU A 19 3.92 -13.58 -5.86
C LEU A 19 2.77 -12.91 -6.63
N PRO A 20 1.53 -13.43 -6.57
CA PRO A 20 0.42 -12.88 -7.33
C PRO A 20 0.31 -11.37 -7.06
N GLN A 21 0.31 -10.59 -8.14
CA GLN A 21 0.13 -9.14 -8.09
C GLN A 21 -1.21 -8.81 -8.72
N VAL A 22 -1.97 -7.94 -8.06
CA VAL A 22 -3.22 -7.41 -8.60
C VAL A 22 -2.96 -5.99 -9.06
N ALA A 23 -3.18 -5.72 -10.34
CA ALA A 23 -3.15 -4.38 -10.90
C ALA A 23 -4.58 -3.88 -11.12
N VAL A 24 -4.90 -2.69 -10.60
CA VAL A 24 -6.20 -2.06 -10.82
C VAL A 24 -6.07 -1.05 -11.96
N VAL A 25 -6.59 -1.40 -13.13
CA VAL A 25 -6.53 -0.59 -14.36
C VAL A 25 -7.94 -0.20 -14.83
N GLY A 26 -8.07 0.99 -15.42
CA GLY A 26 -9.35 1.45 -15.98
C GLY A 26 -9.45 2.97 -16.11
N SER A 27 -10.48 3.42 -16.83
CA SER A 27 -10.75 4.85 -17.05
C SER A 27 -10.87 5.64 -15.75
N GLN A 28 -10.58 6.95 -15.81
CA GLN A 28 -10.76 7.87 -14.67
C GLN A 28 -12.18 7.75 -14.09
N ASN A 29 -12.32 7.87 -12.76
CA ASN A 29 -13.60 7.84 -12.03
C ASN A 29 -14.41 6.55 -12.12
N ARG A 30 -13.79 5.41 -12.47
CA ARG A 30 -14.44 4.08 -12.44
C ARG A 30 -14.25 3.31 -11.12
N GLY A 31 -14.02 4.01 -10.01
CA GLY A 31 -13.95 3.38 -8.68
C GLY A 31 -12.65 2.61 -8.36
N LYS A 32 -11.57 2.81 -9.14
CA LYS A 32 -10.26 2.17 -8.88
C LYS A 32 -9.77 2.38 -7.44
N SER A 33 -9.83 3.62 -6.99
CA SER A 33 -9.46 3.98 -5.61
C SER A 33 -10.37 3.29 -4.60
N SER A 34 -11.67 3.24 -4.86
CA SER A 34 -12.64 2.56 -4.00
C SER A 34 -12.39 1.05 -3.90
N VAL A 35 -11.96 0.39 -4.97
CA VAL A 35 -11.57 -1.03 -4.94
C VAL A 35 -10.35 -1.25 -4.06
N LEU A 36 -9.33 -0.40 -4.18
CA LEU A 36 -8.14 -0.48 -3.33
C LEU A 36 -8.48 -0.21 -1.86
N GLU A 37 -9.25 0.85 -1.58
CA GLU A 37 -9.70 1.19 -0.22
C GLU A 37 -10.58 0.09 0.39
N ALA A 38 -11.45 -0.56 -0.39
CA ALA A 38 -12.24 -1.69 0.07
C ALA A 38 -11.38 -2.92 0.40
N LEU A 39 -10.29 -3.14 -0.33
CA LEU A 39 -9.34 -4.22 -0.06
C LEU A 39 -8.57 -3.97 1.26
N VAL A 40 -8.28 -2.71 1.57
CA VAL A 40 -7.60 -2.29 2.82
C VAL A 40 -8.57 -2.14 3.99
N GLY A 41 -9.84 -1.83 3.73
CA GLY A 41 -10.85 -1.50 4.75
C GLY A 41 -10.71 -0.08 5.31
N ARG A 42 -9.91 0.78 4.67
CA ARG A 42 -9.59 2.15 5.12
C ARG A 42 -9.59 3.11 3.95
N ASP A 43 -10.03 4.33 4.21
CA ASP A 43 -9.94 5.43 3.25
C ASP A 43 -8.59 6.14 3.40
N PHE A 44 -7.63 5.86 2.53
CA PHE A 44 -6.27 6.40 2.62
C PHE A 44 -5.79 7.03 1.32
N LEU A 45 -6.53 6.89 0.22
CA LEU A 45 -6.13 7.46 -1.04
C LEU A 45 -6.52 8.95 -1.09
N PRO A 46 -5.72 9.79 -1.75
CA PRO A 46 -6.08 11.18 -1.99
C PRO A 46 -7.44 11.31 -2.71
N ARG A 47 -8.26 12.28 -2.29
CA ARG A 47 -9.55 12.64 -2.90
C ARG A 47 -9.54 14.10 -3.38
N GLY A 48 -10.12 14.36 -4.54
CA GLY A 48 -10.29 15.70 -5.14
C GLY A 48 -10.57 15.64 -6.64
N SER A 49 -11.27 16.63 -7.18
CA SER A 49 -11.59 16.74 -8.62
C SER A 49 -10.35 16.68 -9.52
N ASP A 50 -9.23 17.22 -9.04
CA ASP A 50 -7.95 17.28 -9.77
C ASP A 50 -6.94 16.22 -9.34
N ILE A 51 -7.32 15.32 -8.44
CA ILE A 51 -6.43 14.29 -7.90
C ILE A 51 -6.78 12.94 -8.52
N CYS A 52 -6.19 12.67 -9.67
CA CYS A 52 -5.93 11.30 -10.10
C CYS A 52 -4.74 10.77 -9.28
N THR A 53 -4.63 9.46 -9.08
CA THR A 53 -3.37 8.85 -8.60
C THR A 53 -2.29 9.17 -9.64
N ARG A 54 -1.56 10.28 -9.48
CA ARG A 54 -0.61 10.81 -10.48
C ARG A 54 0.67 9.98 -10.55
N GLN A 55 0.87 9.11 -9.58
CA GLN A 55 2.03 8.23 -9.46
C GLN A 55 1.56 6.79 -9.29
N SER A 56 2.27 5.85 -9.92
CA SER A 56 2.04 4.42 -9.72
C SER A 56 2.20 4.07 -8.24
N LEU A 57 1.12 3.60 -7.61
CA LEU A 57 1.14 3.14 -6.22
C LEU A 57 1.35 1.63 -6.18
N VAL A 58 2.41 1.19 -5.50
CA VAL A 58 2.61 -0.22 -5.14
C VAL A 58 2.10 -0.42 -3.72
N LEU A 59 0.91 -0.99 -3.59
CA LEU A 59 0.32 -1.32 -2.30
C LEU A 59 0.76 -2.73 -1.86
N GLN A 60 1.42 -2.83 -0.71
CA GLN A 60 1.77 -4.10 -0.08
C GLN A 60 0.88 -4.32 1.14
N LEU A 61 -0.08 -5.23 1.04
CA LEU A 61 -0.89 -5.65 2.19
C LEU A 61 -0.18 -6.77 2.94
N LEU A 62 0.12 -6.50 4.22
CA LEU A 62 0.75 -7.45 5.12
C LEU A 62 -0.21 -7.76 6.26
N GLN A 63 -0.57 -9.02 6.40
CA GLN A 63 -1.38 -9.47 7.53
C GLN A 63 -0.50 -9.47 8.78
N THR A 64 -0.83 -8.61 9.75
CA THR A 64 -0.17 -8.61 11.05
C THR A 64 -0.74 -9.74 11.91
N LYS A 65 0.10 -10.35 12.75
CA LYS A 65 -0.36 -11.35 13.71
C LYS A 65 -1.10 -10.64 14.83
N ARG A 66 -2.27 -11.16 15.21
CA ARG A 66 -2.98 -10.71 16.41
C ARG A 66 -2.08 -10.90 17.63
N LYS A 67 -1.97 -9.85 18.46
CA LYS A 67 -1.17 -9.91 19.69
C LYS A 67 -1.87 -10.82 20.71
N THR A 68 -1.10 -11.35 21.65
CA THR A 68 -1.59 -12.24 22.71
C THR A 68 -2.59 -11.57 23.64
N ASP A 69 -2.57 -10.24 23.72
CA ASP A 69 -3.53 -9.40 24.45
C ASP A 69 -4.84 -9.15 23.66
N GLY A 70 -4.98 -9.75 22.48
CA GLY A 70 -6.15 -9.61 21.62
C GLY A 70 -6.16 -8.35 20.76
N THR A 71 -5.17 -7.46 20.90
CA THR A 71 -5.06 -6.24 20.10
C THR A 71 -4.57 -6.52 18.68
N GLU A 72 -5.11 -5.80 17.71
CA GLU A 72 -4.64 -5.82 16.33
C GLU A 72 -3.82 -4.56 16.07
N GLU A 73 -2.62 -4.73 15.52
CA GLU A 73 -1.77 -3.60 15.14
C GLU A 73 -1.92 -3.35 13.64
N GLU A 74 -2.63 -2.28 13.30
CA GLU A 74 -2.85 -1.81 11.94
C GLU A 74 -2.08 -0.49 11.73
N TYR A 75 -1.26 -0.42 10.69
CA TYR A 75 -0.51 0.78 10.33
C TYR A 75 -0.09 0.77 8.86
N GLY A 76 0.16 1.96 8.32
CA GLY A 76 0.89 2.17 7.07
C GLY A 76 2.36 2.49 7.32
N GLU A 77 3.23 2.15 6.37
CA GLU A 77 4.64 2.56 6.33
C GLU A 77 4.99 2.89 4.88
N PHE A 78 5.78 3.93 4.68
CA PHE A 78 6.22 4.38 3.36
C PHE A 78 7.69 4.08 3.16
N LEU A 79 8.06 3.69 1.93
CA LEU A 79 9.45 3.34 1.61
C LEU A 79 10.42 4.50 1.83
N HIS A 80 9.98 5.75 1.58
CA HIS A 80 10.80 6.95 1.79
C HIS A 80 10.85 7.41 3.26
N LEU A 81 10.11 6.77 4.16
CA LEU A 81 10.09 7.03 5.61
C LEU A 81 10.26 5.73 6.41
N PRO A 82 11.43 5.05 6.28
CA PRO A 82 11.64 3.75 6.88
C PRO A 82 11.50 3.80 8.41
N GLY A 83 10.73 2.87 8.97
CA GLY A 83 10.48 2.78 10.42
C GLY A 83 9.41 3.73 10.96
N LYS A 84 8.89 4.67 10.16
CA LYS A 84 7.78 5.54 10.56
C LYS A 84 6.45 4.83 10.31
N ARG A 85 5.73 4.52 11.40
CA ARG A 85 4.39 3.92 11.36
C ARG A 85 3.30 4.98 11.42
N PHE A 86 2.36 4.89 10.49
CA PHE A 86 1.17 5.74 10.42
C PHE A 86 -0.03 4.93 10.91
N TYR A 87 -0.52 5.25 12.11
CA TYR A 87 -1.68 4.59 12.72
C TYR A 87 -3.01 5.28 12.33
N ASN A 88 -2.94 6.52 11.86
CA ASN A 88 -4.07 7.27 11.34
C ASN A 88 -3.97 7.36 9.81
N PHE A 89 -4.94 6.77 9.11
CA PHE A 89 -4.93 6.70 7.64
C PHE A 89 -5.18 8.05 6.95
N ASN A 90 -5.65 9.07 7.68
CA ASN A 90 -5.66 10.45 7.17
C ASN A 90 -4.24 11.01 7.03
N ASP A 91 -3.30 10.56 7.87
CA ASP A 91 -1.90 10.95 7.78
C ASP A 91 -1.23 10.23 6.60
N CYS A 92 -1.58 8.96 6.36
CA CYS A 92 -1.19 8.25 5.13
C CYS A 92 -1.67 8.98 3.87
N ARG A 93 -2.93 9.44 3.88
CA ARG A 93 -3.49 10.21 2.76
C ARG A 93 -2.73 11.51 2.52
N SER A 94 -2.39 12.21 3.60
CA SER A 94 -1.65 13.47 3.52
C SER A 94 -0.23 13.23 3.00
N GLU A 95 0.43 12.17 3.45
CA GLU A 95 1.74 11.74 2.94
C GLU A 95 1.71 11.43 1.44
N LEU A 96 0.70 10.69 0.97
CA LEU A 96 0.49 10.38 -0.45
C LEU A 96 0.23 11.60 -1.34
N LYS A 97 -0.21 12.73 -0.77
CA LYS A 97 -0.38 13.99 -1.52
C LYS A 97 0.92 14.78 -1.63
N ASN A 98 1.84 14.59 -0.68
CA ASN A 98 3.08 15.34 -0.56
C ASN A 98 4.29 14.63 -1.18
N THR A 99 4.13 13.33 -1.52
CA THR A 99 5.09 12.55 -2.32
C THR A 99 4.83 12.77 -3.79
#